data_AF-Q7VCK6-F1
#
_entry.id   AF-Q7VCK6-F1
#
_cell.length_a   1.000
_cell.length_b   1.000
_cell.length_c   1.000
_cell.angle_alpha   90.00
_cell.angle_beta   90.00
_cell.angle_gamma   90.00
#
_symmetry.space_group_name_H-M   'P 1'
#
loop_
_entity.id
_entity.type
_entity.pdbx_description
1 polymer ?
#
loop_
_entity_poly.entity_id
_entity_poly.type
_entity_poly.pdbx_seq_one_letter_code
_entity_poly.pdbx_strand_id
1 'polypeptide(L)'
;MSKNHLSLIAAILTFFCFPLKTQASYWLVVGSYRQGPGARPEVSGITSPSLYAIPMKSLELCESAGNKITNDIYKPVWQLDNRWSCIYNGG
;
A
#
# COMPACT_ATOMS: atom_id res chain seq x y z
N MET A 1 34.43 -21.17 29.59
CA MET A 1 34.46 -20.18 28.49
C MET A 1 35.19 -18.94 28.97
N SER A 2 36.26 -18.52 28.28
CA SER A 2 36.97 -17.27 28.63
C SER A 2 36.09 -16.05 28.31
N LYS A 3 36.25 -14.95 29.06
CA LYS A 3 35.50 -13.69 28.85
C LYS A 3 35.58 -13.18 27.40
N ASN A 4 36.67 -13.48 26.71
CA ASN A 4 36.92 -13.07 25.33
C ASN A 4 35.97 -13.78 24.34
N HIS A 5 35.62 -15.06 24.58
CA HIS A 5 34.65 -15.77 23.76
C HIS A 5 33.22 -15.25 23.99
N LEU A 6 32.88 -14.86 25.23
CA LEU A 6 31.56 -14.30 25.53
C LEU A 6 31.36 -12.94 24.85
N SER A 7 32.40 -12.09 24.86
CA SER A 7 32.39 -10.79 24.19
C SER A 7 32.26 -10.92 22.67
N LEU A 8 32.93 -11.91 22.07
CA LEU A 8 32.89 -12.13 20.63
C LEU A 8 31.53 -12.64 20.16
N ILE A 9 30.89 -13.52 20.93
CA ILE A 9 29.52 -13.99 20.67
C ILE A 9 28.52 -12.83 20.77
N ALA A 10 28.66 -11.97 21.78
CA ALA A 10 27.80 -10.80 21.96
C ALA A 10 27.93 -9.82 20.78
N ALA A 11 29.14 -9.60 20.26
CA ALA A 11 29.37 -8.73 19.10
C ALA A 11 28.78 -9.29 17.79
N ILE A 12 28.78 -10.61 17.60
CA ILE A 12 28.15 -11.24 16.43
C ILE A 12 26.62 -11.13 16.53
N LEU A 13 26.06 -11.34 17.72
CA LEU A 13 24.61 -11.26 17.93
C LEU A 13 24.05 -9.86 17.66
N THR A 14 24.78 -8.80 18.05
CA THR A 14 24.36 -7.43 17.78
C THR A 14 24.42 -7.07 16.29
N PHE A 15 25.36 -7.64 15.54
CA PHE A 15 25.46 -7.42 14.09
C PHE A 15 24.31 -8.06 13.30
N PHE A 16 23.79 -9.20 13.75
CA PHE A 16 22.64 -9.86 13.10
C PHE A 16 21.27 -9.27 13.48
N CYS A 17 21.21 -8.38 14.47
CA CYS A 17 19.95 -7.80 14.96
C CYS A 17 19.57 -6.45 14.31
N PHE A 18 20.30 -5.99 13.29
CA PHE A 18 19.90 -4.79 12.58
C PHE A 18 18.69 -5.06 11.69
N PRO A 19 17.55 -4.38 11.89
CA PRO A 19 16.41 -4.53 10.99
C PRO A 19 16.80 -3.97 9.63
N LEU A 20 16.80 -4.83 8.61
CA LEU A 20 16.87 -4.38 7.23
C LEU A 20 15.68 -3.45 6.99
N LYS A 21 15.92 -2.16 6.73
CA LYS A 21 14.87 -1.23 6.30
C LYS A 21 14.34 -1.74 4.97
N THR A 22 13.19 -2.40 5.00
CA THR A 22 12.45 -2.78 3.80
C THR A 22 11.79 -1.51 3.26
N GLN A 23 12.46 -0.87 2.31
CA GLN A 23 11.95 0.36 1.70
C GLN A 23 10.78 0.03 0.77
N ALA A 24 9.65 0.68 0.99
CA ALA A 24 8.55 0.66 0.03
C ALA A 24 8.95 1.49 -1.20
N SER A 25 9.07 0.83 -2.34
CA SER A 25 9.51 1.44 -3.60
C SER A 25 8.36 2.06 -4.39
N TYR A 26 7.10 1.70 -4.09
CA TYR A 26 5.91 2.21 -4.77
C TYR A 26 4.81 2.61 -3.77
N TRP A 27 3.91 3.47 -4.23
CA TRP A 27 2.65 3.80 -3.57
C TRP A 27 1.49 3.35 -4.44
N LEU A 28 0.61 2.53 -3.88
CA LEU A 28 -0.71 2.32 -4.45
C LEU A 28 -1.61 3.48 -4.00
N VAL A 29 -1.97 4.34 -4.95
CA VAL A 29 -2.89 5.45 -4.73
C VAL A 29 -4.29 5.05 -5.18
N VAL A 30 -5.26 5.11 -4.27
CA VAL A 30 -6.65 4.73 -4.53
C VAL A 30 -7.57 5.91 -4.21
N GLY A 31 -8.39 6.29 -5.18
CA GLY A 31 -9.49 7.22 -4.98
C GLY A 31 -10.76 6.47 -4.58
N SER A 32 -11.33 6.79 -3.41
CA SER A 32 -12.63 6.28 -3.01
C SER A 32 -13.71 7.33 -3.17
N TYR A 33 -14.88 6.86 -3.57
CA TYR A 33 -16.07 7.65 -3.75
C TYR A 33 -17.15 7.12 -2.81
N ARG A 34 -17.82 7.99 -2.03
CA ARG A 34 -18.96 7.56 -1.22
C ARG A 34 -20.21 7.52 -2.09
N GLN A 35 -20.56 6.33 -2.56
CA GLN A 35 -21.88 6.12 -3.15
C GLN A 35 -22.88 5.81 -2.03
N GLY A 36 -23.94 6.62 -1.94
CA GLY A 36 -25.05 6.36 -1.02
C GLY A 36 -25.76 5.04 -1.33
N PRO A 37 -26.62 4.54 -0.43
CA PRO A 37 -27.28 3.23 -0.57
C PRO A 37 -28.31 3.14 -1.71
N GLY A 38 -28.55 4.23 -2.45
CA GLY A 38 -29.52 4.28 -3.54
C GLY A 38 -29.02 3.65 -4.84
N ALA A 39 -29.95 3.06 -5.61
CA ALA A 39 -29.68 2.50 -6.93
C ALA A 39 -29.31 3.56 -7.98
N ARG A 40 -29.75 4.80 -7.76
CA ARG A 40 -29.41 5.95 -8.60
C ARG A 40 -28.32 6.76 -7.89
N PRO A 41 -27.20 7.08 -8.54
CA PRO A 41 -26.22 8.00 -7.98
C PRO A 41 -26.91 9.34 -7.70
N GLU A 42 -27.00 9.72 -6.43
CA GLU A 42 -27.48 11.05 -6.05
C GLU A 42 -26.39 12.06 -6.38
N VAL A 43 -26.62 12.88 -7.39
CA VAL A 43 -25.64 13.85 -7.93
C VAL A 43 -25.23 14.88 -6.88
N SER A 44 -26.08 15.14 -5.88
CA SER A 44 -25.83 16.01 -4.73
C SER A 44 -25.12 15.32 -3.56
N GLY A 45 -25.11 13.98 -3.55
CA GLY A 45 -24.43 13.16 -2.55
C GLY A 45 -22.98 12.86 -2.91
N ILE A 46 -22.51 13.40 -4.05
CA ILE A 46 -21.15 13.22 -4.52
C ILE A 46 -20.18 14.08 -3.65
N THR A 47 -19.99 13.72 -2.37
CA THR A 47 -18.88 14.16 -1.49
C THR A 47 -17.48 14.03 -2.11
N SER A 48 -16.55 14.92 -1.76
CA SER A 48 -15.18 14.92 -2.31
C SER A 48 -14.51 13.53 -2.29
N PRO A 49 -13.86 13.11 -3.38
CA PRO A 49 -13.16 11.84 -3.43
C PRO A 49 -12.08 11.80 -2.33
N SER A 50 -12.05 10.71 -1.57
CA SER A 50 -10.99 10.48 -0.58
C SER A 50 -9.82 9.77 -1.26
N LEU A 51 -8.61 10.18 -0.93
CA LEU A 51 -7.40 9.65 -1.56
C LEU A 51 -6.58 8.91 -0.50
N TYR A 52 -6.30 7.63 -0.77
CA TYR A 52 -5.52 6.76 0.10
C TYR A 52 -4.23 6.38 -0.59
N ALA A 53 -3.11 6.46 0.11
CA ALA A 53 -1.81 6.03 -0.37
C ALA A 53 -1.30 4.88 0.50
N ILE A 54 -1.10 3.72 -0.11
CA ILE A 54 -0.66 2.49 0.56
C ILE A 54 0.75 2.15 0.08
N PRO A 55 1.74 2.00 0.98
CA PRO A 55 3.10 1.70 0.58
C PRO A 55 3.20 0.26 0.08
N MET A 56 3.89 0.07 -1.04
CA MET A 56 4.07 -1.21 -1.72
C MET A 56 5.56 -1.51 -1.95
N LYS A 57 5.91 -2.79 -1.82
CA LYS A 57 7.30 -3.25 -1.94
C LYS A 57 7.79 -3.28 -3.39
N SER A 58 6.92 -3.57 -4.35
CA SER A 58 7.24 -3.67 -5.77
C SER A 58 6.08 -3.21 -6.65
N LEU A 59 6.38 -2.92 -7.92
CA LEU A 59 5.38 -2.58 -8.93
C LEU A 59 4.38 -3.72 -9.12
N GLU A 60 4.86 -4.96 -9.25
CA GLU A 60 4.02 -6.14 -9.46
C GLU A 60 3.00 -6.34 -8.32
N LEU A 61 3.42 -6.15 -7.06
CA LEU A 61 2.51 -6.22 -5.92
C LEU A 61 1.49 -5.08 -5.92
N CYS A 62 1.92 -3.88 -6.31
CA CYS A 62 1.04 -2.73 -6.43
C CYS A 62 -0.04 -2.95 -7.50
N GLU A 63 0.34 -3.44 -8.68
CA GLU A 63 -0.58 -3.74 -9.77
C GLU A 63 -1.52 -4.89 -9.45
N SER A 64 -1.00 -5.97 -8.87
CA SER A 64 -1.81 -7.12 -8.44
C SER A 64 -2.86 -6.70 -7.41
N ALA A 65 -2.47 -5.88 -6.43
CA ALA A 65 -3.40 -5.34 -5.44
C ALA A 65 -4.48 -4.44 -6.08
N GLY A 66 -4.08 -3.55 -6.99
CA GLY A 66 -5.01 -2.68 -7.72
C GLY A 66 -6.01 -3.46 -8.58
N ASN A 67 -5.55 -4.49 -9.28
CA ASN A 67 -6.41 -5.38 -10.07
C ASN A 67 -7.42 -6.12 -9.19
N LYS A 68 -6.98 -6.63 -8.04
CA LYS A 68 -7.87 -7.31 -7.09
C LYS A 68 -8.95 -6.35 -6.55
N ILE A 69 -8.56 -5.13 -6.17
CA ILE A 69 -9.50 -4.08 -5.75
C ILE A 69 -10.54 -3.82 -6.84
N THR A 70 -10.10 -3.74 -8.10
CA THR A 70 -10.97 -3.49 -9.26
C THR A 70 -12.01 -4.60 -9.45
N ASN A 71 -11.61 -5.86 -9.28
CA ASN A 71 -12.47 -7.01 -9.56
C ASN A 71 -13.40 -7.37 -8.38
N ASP A 72 -12.89 -7.26 -7.14
CA ASP A 72 -13.58 -7.79 -5.96
C ASP A 72 -14.39 -6.71 -5.21
N ILE A 73 -13.94 -5.45 -5.25
CA ILE A 73 -14.48 -4.38 -4.40
C ILE A 73 -15.29 -3.37 -5.22
N TYR A 74 -14.83 -3.02 -6.42
CA TYR A 74 -15.48 -2.00 -7.23
C TYR A 74 -16.65 -2.56 -8.04
N LYS A 75 -17.79 -1.88 -7.95
CA LYS A 75 -18.87 -1.97 -8.95
C LYS A 75 -18.71 -0.79 -9.90
N PRO A 76 -18.63 -1.00 -11.23
CA PRO A 76 -18.44 0.10 -12.16
C PRO A 76 -19.62 1.07 -12.09
N VAL A 77 -19.34 2.30 -11.68
CA VAL A 77 -20.25 3.45 -11.78
C VAL A 77 -19.75 4.31 -12.92
N TRP A 78 -20.66 4.82 -13.73
CA TRP A 78 -20.41 5.41 -15.05
C TRP A 78 -19.59 6.71 -15.07
N GLN A 79 -18.90 7.10 -13.99
CA GLN A 79 -18.28 8.43 -13.84
C GLN A 79 -16.82 8.46 -13.33
N LEU A 80 -16.17 7.32 -13.06
CA LEU A 80 -14.79 7.30 -12.57
C LEU A 80 -13.98 6.17 -13.22
N ASP A 81 -13.24 6.50 -14.28
CA ASP A 81 -12.40 5.57 -15.02
C ASP A 81 -11.04 5.29 -14.35
N ASN A 82 -10.59 6.18 -13.43
CA ASN A 82 -9.30 6.09 -12.75
C ASN A 82 -9.44 5.43 -11.36
N ARG A 83 -9.33 4.10 -11.34
CA ARG A 83 -9.59 3.21 -10.18
C ARG A 83 -8.49 3.23 -9.11
N TRP A 84 -7.23 3.30 -9.53
CA TRP A 84 -6.02 3.33 -8.71
C TRP A 84 -4.81 3.57 -9.60
N SER A 85 -3.69 4.01 -9.00
CA SER A 85 -2.41 4.18 -9.71
C SER A 85 -1.24 3.72 -8.84
N CYS A 86 -0.21 3.15 -9.47
CA CYS A 86 1.06 2.83 -8.83
C CYS A 86 2.08 3.95 -9.10
N ILE A 87 2.55 4.61 -8.04
CA ILE A 87 3.49 5.74 -8.12
C ILE A 87 4.82 5.29 -7.53
N TYR A 88 5.92 5.47 -8.26
CA TYR A 88 7.25 5.20 -7.73
C TYR A 88 7.61 6.19 -6.61
N ASN A 89 8.07 5.68 -5.46
CA ASN A 89 8.39 6.45 -4.27
C ASN A 89 9.84 7.02 -4.26
N GLY A 90 10.56 6.94 -5.37
CA GLY A 90 11.84 7.62 -5.51
C GLY A 90 13.05 6.94 -4.86
N GLY A 91 12.87 6.00 -3.92
CA GLY A 91 13.94 5.17 -3.35
C GLY A 91 15.09 5.96 -2.73
#